data_AF-A7MEQ5-F1
#
_entry.id   AF-A7MEQ5-F1
#
_cell.length_a   1.000
_cell.length_b   1.000
_cell.length_c   1.000
_cell.angle_alpha   90.00
_cell.angle_beta   90.00
_cell.angle_gamma   90.00
#
_symmetry.space_group_name_H-M   'P 1'
#
loop_
_entity.id
_entity.type
_entity.pdbx_description
1 polymer ?
#
loop_
_entity_poly.entity_id
_entity_poly.type
_entity_poly.pdbx_seq_one_letter_code
_entity_poly.pdbx_strand_id
1 'polypeptide(L)'
;MIRFTAMAITALISFGAHADYYGGEDLAKWSDALMRAKANTAVETDYADIGKLRGLAIGVHDIFEGTLVCSPDNATNGQIVDTVVVYVRNHPEKRTENASRLAYEALSTAYPCKK
;
A
#
# COMPACT_ATOMS: atom_id res chain seq x y z
N MET A 1 -55.58 20.79 14.66
CA MET A 1 -54.44 20.67 15.58
C MET A 1 -53.44 19.70 14.96
N ILE A 2 -52.34 20.26 14.46
CA ILE A 2 -50.99 19.72 14.13
C ILE A 2 -50.86 18.20 14.37
N ARG A 3 -50.45 17.37 13.40
CA ARG A 3 -49.04 17.05 13.12
C ARG A 3 -48.82 16.42 11.74
N PHE A 4 -48.41 17.26 10.78
CA PHE A 4 -47.63 16.87 9.61
C PHE A 4 -46.16 16.81 10.03
N THR A 5 -45.67 15.67 10.52
CA THR A 5 -44.22 15.47 10.76
C THR A 5 -43.87 13.99 10.69
N ALA A 6 -43.72 13.48 9.48
CA ALA A 6 -42.87 12.32 9.21
C ALA A 6 -42.10 12.63 7.92
N MET A 7 -41.39 13.76 7.95
CA MET A 7 -40.50 14.17 6.89
C MET A 7 -39.23 13.34 7.00
N ALA A 8 -39.05 12.43 6.04
CA ALA A 8 -37.79 12.04 5.44
C ALA A 8 -36.51 12.30 6.25
N ILE A 9 -36.02 11.26 6.96
CA ILE A 9 -34.63 11.18 7.42
C ILE A 9 -34.09 9.79 7.04
N THR A 10 -33.87 9.56 5.75
CA THR A 10 -33.18 8.34 5.26
C THR A 10 -32.12 8.62 4.20
N ALA A 11 -31.83 9.88 3.90
CA ALA A 11 -30.69 10.27 3.10
C ALA A 11 -29.67 10.93 4.03
N LEU A 12 -28.50 10.31 4.21
CA LEU A 12 -27.20 10.92 4.54
C LEU A 12 -26.22 9.96 5.26
N ILE A 13 -26.45 8.65 5.27
CA ILE A 13 -25.34 7.71 5.55
C ILE A 13 -24.66 7.36 4.23
N SER A 14 -24.02 8.35 3.63
CA SER A 14 -23.04 8.12 2.57
C SER A 14 -21.79 7.55 3.22
N PHE A 15 -21.76 6.23 3.43
CA PHE A 15 -20.51 5.56 3.75
C PHE A 15 -19.53 5.85 2.61
N GLY A 16 -18.33 6.35 2.95
CA GLY A 16 -17.26 6.53 1.96
C GLY A 16 -16.97 5.17 1.33
N ALA A 17 -17.31 5.02 0.05
CA ALA A 17 -16.94 3.84 -0.70
C ALA A 17 -15.41 3.88 -0.93
N HIS A 18 -14.66 3.19 -0.08
CA HIS A 18 -13.25 2.89 -0.34
C HIS A 18 -13.21 1.80 -1.42
N ALA A 19 -13.23 2.20 -2.69
CA ALA A 19 -13.14 1.29 -3.85
C ALA A 19 -11.70 0.84 -4.13
N ASP A 20 -10.85 0.76 -3.10
CA ASP A 20 -9.48 0.30 -3.21
C ASP A 20 -9.41 -1.21 -2.93
N TYR A 21 -8.66 -1.95 -3.75
CA TYR A 21 -8.50 -3.40 -3.57
C TYR A 21 -7.66 -3.72 -2.32
N TYR A 22 -6.68 -2.88 -1.98
CA TYR A 22 -5.85 -2.99 -0.77
C TYR A 22 -5.44 -1.61 -0.22
N GLY A 23 -5.34 -1.49 1.09
CA GLY A 23 -4.89 -0.29 1.80
C GLY A 23 -3.48 -0.41 2.38
N GLY A 24 -2.96 0.69 2.94
CA GLY A 24 -1.66 0.70 3.60
C GLY A 24 -1.56 -0.19 4.83
N GLU A 25 -2.67 -0.48 5.51
CA GLU A 25 -2.71 -1.50 6.56
C GLU A 25 -2.46 -2.90 6.03
N ASP A 26 -2.92 -3.22 4.81
CA ASP A 26 -2.57 -4.49 4.16
C ASP A 26 -1.07 -4.55 3.85
N LEU A 27 -0.48 -3.46 3.34
CA LEU A 27 0.97 -3.38 3.14
C LEU A 27 1.75 -3.54 4.45
N ALA A 28 1.28 -2.95 5.55
CA ALA A 28 1.91 -3.11 6.86
C ALA A 28 1.85 -4.57 7.33
N LYS A 29 0.70 -5.21 7.21
CA LYS A 29 0.52 -6.64 7.53
C LYS A 29 1.48 -7.52 6.70
N TRP A 30 1.56 -7.30 5.40
CA TRP A 30 2.45 -8.10 4.54
C TRP A 30 3.92 -7.79 4.77
N SER A 31 4.25 -6.55 5.14
CA SER A 31 5.60 -6.17 5.58
C SER A 31 6.00 -6.94 6.84
N ASP A 32 5.11 -7.06 7.82
CA ASP A 32 5.38 -7.86 9.02
C ASP A 32 5.54 -9.35 8.71
N ALA A 33 4.79 -9.89 7.73
CA ALA A 33 5.00 -11.24 7.23
C ALA A 33 6.41 -11.43 6.64
N LEU A 34 6.89 -10.47 5.85
CA LEU A 34 8.27 -10.49 5.34
C LEU A 34 9.30 -10.43 6.48
N MET A 35 9.06 -9.61 7.51
CA MET A 35 9.95 -9.53 8.67
C MET A 35 10.00 -10.85 9.44
N ARG A 36 8.86 -11.53 9.64
CA ARG A 36 8.82 -12.87 10.24
C ARG A 36 9.58 -13.89 9.41
N ALA A 37 9.42 -13.88 8.09
CA ALA A 37 10.18 -14.77 7.20
C ALA A 37 11.69 -14.52 7.28
N LYS A 38 12.13 -13.26 7.25
CA LYS A 38 13.55 -12.89 7.42
C LYS A 38 14.10 -13.33 8.78
N ALA A 39 13.26 -13.36 9.82
CA ALA A 39 13.60 -13.82 11.15
C ALA A 39 13.48 -15.35 11.36
N ASN A 40 13.18 -16.14 10.31
CA ASN A 40 12.91 -17.57 10.40
C ASN A 40 11.75 -17.94 11.36
N THR A 41 10.74 -17.06 11.46
CA THR A 41 9.54 -17.23 12.29
C THR A 41 8.25 -17.15 11.49
N ALA A 42 8.35 -17.31 10.16
CA ALA A 42 7.18 -17.28 9.28
C ALA A 42 6.23 -18.46 9.57
N VAL A 43 4.94 -18.17 9.46
CA VAL A 43 3.88 -19.18 9.37
C VAL A 43 3.43 -19.35 7.93
N GLU A 44 2.72 -20.44 7.61
CA GLU A 44 2.30 -20.77 6.23
C GLU A 44 1.59 -19.60 5.51
N THR A 45 0.72 -18.88 6.22
CA THR A 45 -0.01 -17.74 5.64
C THR A 45 0.89 -16.55 5.29
N ASP A 46 2.08 -16.44 5.86
CA ASP A 46 3.00 -15.34 5.59
C ASP A 46 3.50 -15.36 4.15
N TYR A 47 3.70 -16.54 3.56
CA TYR A 47 4.24 -16.64 2.19
C TYR A 47 3.28 -16.08 1.15
N ALA A 48 1.97 -16.25 1.34
CA ALA A 48 0.96 -15.65 0.47
C ALA A 48 0.97 -14.12 0.59
N ASP A 49 1.10 -13.59 1.81
CA ASP A 49 1.16 -12.15 2.05
C ASP A 49 2.46 -11.52 1.53
N ILE A 50 3.61 -12.21 1.67
CA ILE A 50 4.88 -11.82 1.04
C ILE A 50 4.75 -11.79 -0.48
N GLY A 51 4.04 -12.75 -1.07
CA GLY A 51 3.74 -12.77 -2.50
C GLY A 51 2.97 -11.54 -2.96
N LYS A 52 1.93 -11.14 -2.21
CA LYS A 52 1.16 -9.91 -2.49
C LYS A 52 2.00 -8.65 -2.39
N LEU A 53 2.80 -8.53 -1.33
CA LEU A 53 3.73 -7.41 -1.15
C LEU A 53 4.69 -7.29 -2.33
N ARG A 54 5.34 -8.40 -2.71
CA ARG A 54 6.26 -8.42 -3.85
C ARG A 54 5.54 -8.05 -5.14
N GLY A 55 4.40 -8.67 -5.42
CA GLY A 55 3.63 -8.41 -6.64
C GLY A 55 3.22 -6.93 -6.76
N LEU A 56 2.72 -6.33 -5.70
CA LEU A 56 2.33 -4.92 -5.69
C LEU A 56 3.53 -4.00 -5.87
N ALA A 57 4.61 -4.18 -5.09
CA ALA A 57 5.78 -3.33 -5.15
C ALA A 57 6.45 -3.36 -6.54
N ILE A 58 6.63 -4.57 -7.11
CA ILE A 58 7.22 -4.74 -8.44
C ILE A 58 6.29 -4.24 -9.54
N GLY A 59 4.98 -4.52 -9.46
CA GLY A 59 4.03 -4.01 -10.45
C GLY A 59 3.98 -2.48 -10.50
N VAL A 60 4.01 -1.82 -9.34
CA VAL A 60 4.06 -0.35 -9.27
C VAL A 60 5.39 0.16 -9.81
N HIS A 61 6.51 -0.46 -9.43
CA HIS A 61 7.83 -0.14 -9.98
C HIS A 61 7.82 -0.20 -11.52
N ASP A 62 7.40 -1.33 -12.10
CA ASP A 62 7.48 -1.56 -13.55
C ASP A 62 6.60 -0.61 -14.36
N ILE A 63 5.47 -0.15 -13.80
CA ILE A 63 4.60 0.84 -14.44
C ILE A 63 5.27 2.21 -14.54
N PHE A 64 6.07 2.59 -13.54
CA PHE A 64 6.62 3.95 -13.41
C PHE A 64 8.12 4.04 -13.73
N GLU A 65 8.81 2.92 -13.88
CA GLU A 65 10.24 2.87 -14.14
C GLU A 65 10.61 3.61 -15.44
N GLY A 66 11.69 4.40 -15.38
CA GLY A 66 12.16 5.25 -16.48
C GLY A 66 11.34 6.53 -16.71
N THR A 67 10.28 6.79 -15.91
CA THR A 67 9.46 8.01 -16.05
C THR A 67 9.33 8.77 -14.72
N LEU A 68 8.73 8.16 -13.71
CA LEU A 68 8.51 8.74 -12.38
C LEU A 68 9.30 8.02 -11.28
N VAL A 69 9.77 6.82 -11.56
CA VAL A 69 10.71 6.03 -10.75
C VAL A 69 11.91 5.73 -11.66
N CYS A 70 13.12 5.90 -11.16
CA CYS A 70 14.35 5.59 -11.88
C CYS A 70 15.31 4.87 -10.94
N SER A 71 15.11 3.57 -10.82
CA SER A 71 15.93 2.70 -9.98
C SER A 71 17.38 2.62 -10.50
N PRO A 72 18.37 2.33 -9.64
CA PRO A 72 19.72 2.01 -10.11
C PRO A 72 19.73 0.80 -11.04
N ASP A 73 20.60 0.77 -12.06
CA ASP A 73 20.68 -0.32 -13.06
C ASP A 73 20.79 -1.74 -12.47
N ASN A 74 21.33 -1.86 -11.25
CA ASN A 74 21.50 -3.12 -10.53
C ASN A 74 20.55 -3.31 -9.34
N ALA A 75 19.46 -2.53 -9.28
CA ALA A 75 18.44 -2.68 -8.25
C ALA A 75 17.82 -4.08 -8.34
N THR A 76 17.80 -4.77 -7.21
CA THR A 76 17.17 -6.09 -7.08
C THR A 76 15.71 -5.94 -6.69
N ASN A 77 14.87 -6.93 -7.04
CA ASN A 77 13.50 -7.00 -6.54
C ASN A 77 13.43 -6.92 -5.00
N GLY A 78 14.44 -7.43 -4.30
CA GLY A 78 14.55 -7.30 -2.85
C GLY A 78 14.66 -5.86 -2.39
N GLN A 79 15.49 -5.04 -3.04
CA GLN A 79 15.66 -3.61 -2.71
C GLN A 79 14.40 -2.80 -3.02
N ILE A 80 13.72 -3.08 -4.14
CA ILE A 80 12.46 -2.43 -4.48
C ILE A 80 11.38 -2.73 -3.42
N VAL A 81 11.24 -4.00 -3.03
CA VAL A 81 10.31 -4.42 -1.98
C VAL A 81 10.69 -3.81 -0.62
N ASP A 82 11.96 -3.86 -0.24
CA ASP A 82 12.43 -3.33 1.04
C ASP A 82 12.22 -1.82 1.14
N THR A 83 12.31 -1.08 0.02
CA THR A 83 12.01 0.35 -0.02
C THR A 83 10.55 0.64 0.34
N VAL A 84 9.59 -0.10 -0.24
CA VAL A 84 8.17 0.02 0.09
C VAL A 84 7.90 -0.33 1.55
N VAL A 85 8.52 -1.41 2.05
CA VAL A 85 8.40 -1.85 3.45
C VAL A 85 8.87 -0.75 4.41
N VAL A 86 10.07 -0.20 4.18
CA VAL A 86 10.63 0.88 5.02
C VAL A 86 9.70 2.09 5.03
N TYR A 87 9.16 2.48 3.88
CA TYR A 87 8.25 3.62 3.78
C TYR A 87 6.98 3.43 4.61
N VAL A 88 6.25 2.32 4.40
CA VAL A 88 4.98 2.06 5.11
C VAL A 88 5.19 1.89 6.61
N ARG A 89 6.34 1.32 7.02
CA ARG A 89 6.70 1.19 8.44
C ARG A 89 6.95 2.54 9.11
N ASN A 90 7.57 3.47 8.39
CA ASN A 90 7.92 4.80 8.91
C ASN A 90 6.78 5.82 8.82
N HIS A 91 5.69 5.52 8.11
CA HIS A 91 4.54 6.43 7.93
C HIS A 91 3.22 5.75 8.34
N PRO A 92 3.03 5.40 9.63
CA PRO A 92 1.79 4.78 10.11
C PRO A 92 0.55 5.65 9.87
N GLU A 93 0.69 6.98 9.90
CA GLU A 93 -0.37 7.94 9.65
C GLU A 93 -0.95 7.87 8.23
N LYS A 94 -0.17 7.34 7.29
CA LYS A 94 -0.58 7.19 5.88
C LYS A 94 -1.20 5.83 5.57
N ARG A 95 -1.28 4.89 6.51
CA ARG A 95 -1.73 3.52 6.21
C ARG A 95 -3.22 3.40 5.90
N THR A 96 -4.00 4.45 6.14
CA THR A 96 -5.38 4.56 5.69
C THR A 96 -5.50 4.80 4.18
N GLU A 97 -4.38 5.05 3.50
CA GLU A 97 -4.33 5.35 2.07
C GLU A 97 -4.24 4.08 1.22
N ASN A 98 -4.47 4.21 -0.09
CA ASN A 98 -4.35 3.14 -1.06
C ASN A 98 -2.92 2.54 -1.09
N ALA A 99 -2.81 1.22 -1.11
CA ALA A 99 -1.53 0.51 -1.10
C ALA A 99 -0.62 0.87 -2.29
N SER A 100 -1.16 0.86 -3.52
CA SER A 100 -0.39 1.19 -4.72
C SER A 100 0.10 2.63 -4.72
N ARG A 101 -0.68 3.57 -4.16
CA ARG A 101 -0.23 4.96 -3.96
C ARG A 101 0.96 5.02 -3.00
N LEU A 102 0.89 4.32 -1.87
CA LEU A 102 1.99 4.30 -0.90
C LEU A 102 3.26 3.66 -1.48
N ALA A 103 3.12 2.59 -2.26
CA ALA A 103 4.26 1.98 -2.97
C ALA A 103 4.85 2.95 -4.00
N TYR A 104 4.01 3.67 -4.75
CA TYR A 104 4.47 4.70 -5.69
C TYR A 104 5.22 5.83 -4.97
N GLU A 105 4.67 6.36 -3.87
CA GLU A 105 5.32 7.41 -3.09
C GLU A 105 6.65 6.94 -2.52
N ALA A 106 6.72 5.71 -2.01
CA ALA A 106 7.96 5.12 -1.53
C ALA A 106 9.04 5.07 -2.61
N LEU A 107 8.70 4.53 -3.78
CA LEU A 107 9.64 4.30 -4.87
C LEU A 107 10.05 5.59 -5.56
N SER A 108 9.12 6.50 -5.85
CA SER A 108 9.42 7.79 -6.49
C SER A 108 10.22 8.72 -5.57
N THR A 109 10.05 8.61 -4.25
CA THR A 109 10.87 9.35 -3.28
C THR A 109 12.28 8.78 -3.19
N ALA A 110 12.43 7.45 -3.18
CA ALA A 110 13.73 6.78 -3.08
C ALA A 110 14.55 6.84 -4.38
N TYR A 111 13.86 6.80 -5.52
CA TYR A 111 14.45 6.68 -6.85
C TYR A 111 13.89 7.75 -7.80
N PRO A 112 14.10 9.05 -7.53
CA PRO A 112 13.59 10.11 -8.40
C PRO A 112 14.34 10.14 -9.73
N CYS A 113 13.60 10.27 -10.83
CA CYS A 113 14.20 10.53 -12.13
C CYS A 113 14.81 11.94 -12.19
N LYS A 114 15.99 12.05 -12.81
CA LYS A 114 16.59 13.36 -13.12
C LYS A 114 15.73 14.06 -14.17
N LYS A 115 15.53 15.36 -13.98
CA LYS A 115 14.83 16.22 -14.95
C LYS A 115 15.73 16.54 -16.14
#